data_AF-A0A929EUP9-F1
#
_entry.id   AF-A0A929EUP9-F1
#
_cell.length_a   1.000
_cell.length_b   1.000
_cell.length_c   1.000
_cell.angle_alpha   90.00
_cell.angle_beta   90.00
_cell.angle_gamma   90.00
#
_symmetry.space_group_name_H-M   'P 1'
#
loop_
_entity.id
_entity.type
_entity.pdbx_description
1 polymer ?
#
loop_
_entity_poly.entity_id
_entity_poly.type
_entity_poly.pdbx_seq_one_letter_code
_entity_poly.pdbx_strand_id
1 'polypeptide(L)'
;MTGTENQEKPSKEVLEAILQVVEGGNPEEIAPNVGMDAQQLAALSDSYVQQKYESLLGEAAKRKIGRNEPCTCGSGKKYKKCCLRKHEKLKELMRGEVDFQQPEEADEGPPEYVLKGFDLLAGGNHDEAVVYANDLLSTYPEDDRIHDTLASAQLASGQYDEAIDICRSRWQVAKEEKSFYVEHGHHQRLPQDDTGGPVHFYPPETWLEKYWIVLKAKDYHAFLPDPQDPEIKRLVDELQTANDLERFPAQQEQGLEQRKEALAPTIDQLKQVGPDAIPYLLQVMSQFSWAALFVPDILAHYSTEMAIRSLMEITMFSYHFVSEACLKHLEVLGTDVLPYIRDAFGRDHDFDELKVGFINMLSNLDAPGVDDFLLELLDHEEPAVVDWAGLVLGKRDRVDLLPTLEEVNTRIGEKPRISWAIKHLKKLKEDKG
;
A
#
# COMPACT_ATOMS: atom_id res chain seq x y z
N MET A 1 -27.12 -37.45 7.54
CA MET A 1 -25.80 -38.03 7.85
C MET A 1 -24.93 -37.92 6.63
N THR A 2 -24.09 -36.88 6.58
CA THR A 2 -22.78 -36.82 5.89
C THR A 2 -22.08 -35.66 6.58
N GLY A 3 -21.12 -35.98 7.44
CA GLY A 3 -20.47 -35.03 8.34
C GLY A 3 -19.57 -34.05 7.58
N THR A 4 -19.58 -32.80 8.02
CA THR A 4 -18.50 -31.85 7.75
C THR A 4 -17.40 -32.13 8.76
N GLU A 5 -16.40 -32.91 8.35
CA GLU A 5 -15.18 -33.12 9.13
C GLU A 5 -14.42 -31.79 9.26
N ASN A 6 -13.92 -31.55 10.47
CA ASN A 6 -12.93 -30.52 10.77
C ASN A 6 -11.75 -30.64 9.80
N GLN A 7 -11.57 -29.68 8.89
CA GLN A 7 -10.33 -29.59 8.13
C GLN A 7 -9.26 -28.98 9.02
N GLU A 8 -8.42 -29.84 9.62
CA GLU A 8 -7.16 -29.46 10.22
C GLU A 8 -6.31 -28.70 9.18
N LYS A 9 -5.66 -27.61 9.61
CA LYS A 9 -4.69 -26.89 8.75
C LYS A 9 -3.61 -27.88 8.31
N PRO A 10 -3.26 -27.93 7.01
CA PRO A 10 -2.24 -28.86 6.53
C PRO A 10 -0.92 -28.64 7.28
N SER A 11 -0.19 -29.72 7.57
CA SER A 11 1.15 -29.61 8.15
C SER A 11 2.07 -28.83 7.21
N LYS A 12 3.17 -28.30 7.76
CA LYS A 12 4.14 -27.53 6.96
C LYS A 12 4.68 -28.34 5.78
N GLU A 13 4.96 -29.64 5.97
CA GLU A 13 5.44 -30.49 4.89
C GLU A 13 4.37 -30.72 3.81
N VAL A 14 3.10 -30.90 4.21
CA VAL A 14 1.98 -31.05 3.27
C VAL A 14 1.73 -29.75 2.50
N LEU A 15 1.85 -28.60 3.16
CA LEU A 15 1.72 -27.29 2.51
C LEU A 15 2.84 -27.06 1.48
N GLU A 16 4.08 -27.41 1.81
CA GLU A 16 5.21 -27.33 0.87
C GLU A 16 5.02 -28.25 -0.34
N ALA A 17 4.53 -29.48 -0.13
CA ALA A 17 4.21 -30.41 -1.22
C ALA A 17 3.06 -29.89 -2.11
N ILE A 18 2.03 -29.28 -1.52
CA ILE A 18 0.96 -28.60 -2.27
C ILE A 18 1.53 -27.49 -3.15
N LEU A 19 2.40 -26.63 -2.60
CA LEU A 19 3.00 -25.52 -3.34
C LEU A 19 3.88 -26.01 -4.50
N GLN A 20 4.67 -27.06 -4.30
CA GLN A 20 5.48 -27.66 -5.37
C GLN A 20 4.63 -28.20 -6.52
N VAL A 21 3.47 -28.81 -6.22
CA VAL A 21 2.52 -29.26 -7.26
C VAL A 21 1.89 -28.08 -7.99
N VAL A 22 1.52 -27.02 -7.26
CA VAL A 22 0.96 -25.78 -7.84
C VAL A 22 1.97 -25.06 -8.75
N GLU A 23 3.26 -25.15 -8.44
CA GLU A 23 4.37 -24.60 -9.24
C GLU A 23 4.72 -25.46 -10.46
N GLY A 24 3.96 -26.53 -10.73
CA GLY A 24 4.13 -27.39 -11.91
C GLY A 24 4.94 -28.66 -11.66
N GLY A 25 5.23 -28.99 -10.40
CA GLY A 25 5.89 -30.23 -10.02
C GLY A 25 4.98 -31.46 -10.19
N ASN A 26 5.59 -32.62 -10.49
CA ASN A 26 4.87 -33.87 -10.74
C ASN A 26 4.29 -34.47 -9.43
N PRO A 27 2.96 -34.58 -9.26
CA PRO A 27 2.35 -35.16 -8.06
C PRO A 27 2.78 -36.59 -7.76
N GLU A 28 3.13 -37.39 -8.78
CA GLU A 28 3.60 -38.77 -8.61
C GLU A 28 4.98 -38.86 -7.92
N GLU A 29 5.79 -37.81 -8.02
CA GLU A 29 7.12 -37.73 -7.42
C GLU A 29 7.10 -37.05 -6.04
N ILE A 30 6.15 -36.13 -5.84
CA ILE A 30 6.07 -35.30 -4.63
C ILE A 30 5.23 -35.97 -3.53
N ALA A 31 4.13 -36.64 -3.88
CA ALA A 31 3.21 -37.24 -2.92
C ALA A 31 3.85 -38.28 -1.96
N PRO A 32 4.80 -39.14 -2.40
CA PRO A 32 5.49 -40.06 -1.50
C PRO A 32 6.27 -39.36 -0.37
N ASN A 33 6.77 -38.15 -0.60
CA ASN A 33 7.59 -37.41 0.38
C ASN A 33 6.78 -36.93 1.59
N VAL A 34 5.45 -36.82 1.42
CA VAL A 34 4.51 -36.44 2.48
C VAL A 34 3.57 -37.59 2.86
N GLY A 35 3.87 -38.81 2.41
CA GLY A 35 3.09 -40.00 2.73
C GLY A 35 1.67 -40.00 2.14
N MET A 36 1.46 -39.27 1.05
CA MET A 36 0.16 -39.16 0.37
C MET A 36 0.15 -39.93 -0.96
N ASP A 37 -1.04 -40.26 -1.42
CA ASP A 37 -1.24 -40.69 -2.81
C ASP A 37 -1.22 -39.48 -3.77
N ALA A 38 -0.77 -39.70 -5.00
CA ALA A 38 -0.65 -38.64 -6.02
C ALA A 38 -2.00 -37.99 -6.36
N GLN A 39 -3.09 -38.76 -6.42
CA GLN A 39 -4.43 -38.20 -6.65
C GLN A 39 -4.91 -37.40 -5.44
N GLN A 40 -4.57 -37.84 -4.22
CA GLN A 40 -4.90 -37.11 -2.99
C GLN A 40 -4.18 -35.77 -2.92
N LEU A 41 -2.87 -35.74 -3.22
CA LEU A 41 -2.09 -34.51 -3.24
C LEU A 41 -2.55 -33.56 -4.36
N ALA A 42 -2.87 -34.08 -5.55
CA ALA A 42 -3.42 -33.28 -6.64
C ALA A 42 -4.77 -32.64 -6.26
N ALA A 43 -5.71 -33.43 -5.71
CA ALA A 43 -7.01 -32.92 -5.28
C ALA A 43 -6.91 -31.89 -4.14
N LEU A 44 -5.96 -32.10 -3.22
CA LEU A 44 -5.69 -31.15 -2.14
C LEU A 44 -5.07 -29.85 -2.66
N SER A 45 -4.17 -29.95 -3.65
CA SER A 45 -3.57 -28.80 -4.32
C SER A 45 -4.62 -27.98 -5.08
N ASP A 46 -5.53 -28.64 -5.80
CA ASP A 46 -6.67 -28.01 -6.47
C ASP A 46 -7.60 -27.30 -5.48
N SER A 47 -7.91 -27.95 -4.36
CA SER A 47 -8.73 -27.36 -3.29
C SER A 47 -8.04 -26.15 -2.64
N TYR A 48 -6.72 -26.21 -2.44
CA TYR A 48 -5.94 -25.10 -1.88
C TYR A 48 -5.89 -23.90 -2.83
N VAL A 49 -5.67 -24.15 -4.12
CA VAL A 49 -5.76 -23.14 -5.18
C VAL A 49 -7.14 -22.50 -5.23
N GLN A 50 -8.20 -23.31 -5.17
CA GLN A 50 -9.59 -22.82 -5.18
C GLN A 50 -9.92 -21.98 -3.93
N GLN A 51 -9.48 -22.41 -2.74
CA GLN A 51 -9.67 -21.67 -1.50
C GLN A 51 -8.91 -20.34 -1.52
N LYS A 52 -7.67 -20.34 -2.02
CA LYS A 52 -6.84 -19.13 -2.18
C LYS A 52 -7.43 -18.18 -3.24
N TYR A 53 -7.96 -18.71 -4.34
CA TYR A 53 -8.69 -17.96 -5.37
C TYR A 53 -9.91 -17.23 -4.80
N GLU A 54 -10.73 -17.92 -4.02
CA GLU A 54 -11.92 -17.34 -3.37
C GLU A 54 -11.55 -16.30 -2.31
N SER A 55 -10.46 -16.52 -1.59
CA SER A 55 -9.91 -15.57 -0.62
C SER A 55 -9.35 -14.30 -1.28
N LEU A 56 -8.67 -14.43 -2.44
CA LEU A 56 -8.03 -13.30 -3.13
C LEU A 56 -9.03 -12.42 -3.89
N LEU A 57 -10.16 -12.98 -4.34
CA LEU A 57 -11.11 -12.29 -5.23
C LEU A 57 -12.44 -11.94 -4.58
N GLY A 58 -12.72 -12.44 -3.37
CA GLY A 58 -13.90 -12.08 -2.59
C GLY A 58 -15.22 -12.25 -3.36
N GLU A 59 -16.13 -11.28 -3.25
CA GLU A 59 -17.46 -11.31 -3.89
C GLU A 59 -17.41 -11.36 -5.43
N ALA A 60 -16.31 -10.91 -6.05
CA ALA A 60 -16.14 -10.94 -7.51
C ALA A 60 -16.00 -12.36 -8.07
N ALA A 61 -15.58 -13.33 -7.25
CA ALA A 61 -15.60 -14.75 -7.60
C ALA A 61 -17.01 -15.38 -7.44
N LYS A 62 -17.84 -14.83 -6.54
CA LYS A 62 -19.18 -15.36 -6.21
C LYS A 62 -20.30 -14.82 -7.10
N ARG A 63 -20.19 -13.58 -7.57
CA ARG A 63 -21.10 -13.03 -8.60
C ARG A 63 -20.50 -13.30 -9.97
N LYS A 64 -21.27 -13.94 -10.86
CA LYS A 64 -20.94 -14.00 -12.30
C LYS A 64 -21.08 -12.59 -12.89
N ILE A 65 -20.10 -11.71 -12.62
CA ILE A 65 -20.03 -10.36 -13.17
C ILE A 65 -19.96 -10.47 -14.69
N GLY A 66 -20.85 -9.75 -15.37
CA GLY A 66 -20.86 -9.63 -16.81
C GLY A 66 -19.62 -8.86 -17.29
N ARG A 67 -19.00 -9.30 -18.40
CA ARG A 67 -17.78 -8.66 -18.96
C ARG A 67 -17.90 -7.14 -19.19
N ASN A 68 -19.10 -6.64 -19.44
CA ASN A 68 -19.36 -5.21 -19.66
C ASN A 68 -19.87 -4.46 -18.42
N GLU A 69 -20.11 -5.15 -17.30
CA GLU A 69 -20.54 -4.53 -16.05
C GLU A 69 -19.41 -3.71 -15.42
N PRO A 70 -19.72 -2.71 -14.58
CA PRO A 70 -18.72 -1.98 -13.81
C PRO A 70 -17.85 -2.91 -12.95
N CYS A 71 -16.56 -2.64 -12.91
CA CYS A 71 -15.63 -3.46 -12.14
C CYS A 71 -15.79 -3.21 -10.63
N THR A 72 -15.97 -4.28 -9.85
CA THR A 72 -16.16 -4.21 -8.38
C THR A 72 -14.93 -3.78 -7.60
N CYS A 73 -13.77 -3.63 -8.24
CA CYS A 73 -12.58 -3.03 -7.60
C CYS A 73 -12.69 -1.52 -7.38
N GLY A 74 -13.79 -0.88 -7.81
CA GLY A 74 -14.00 0.56 -7.64
C GLY A 74 -13.37 1.44 -8.72
N SER A 75 -12.76 0.86 -9.76
CA SER A 75 -12.08 1.61 -10.82
C SER A 75 -13.00 2.30 -11.85
N GLY A 76 -14.31 2.04 -11.79
CA GLY A 76 -15.29 2.52 -12.78
C GLY A 76 -15.20 1.91 -14.18
N LYS A 77 -14.05 1.32 -14.54
CA LYS A 77 -13.89 0.65 -15.83
C LYS A 77 -14.83 -0.55 -15.95
N LYS A 78 -15.27 -0.86 -17.19
CA LYS A 78 -15.93 -2.16 -17.48
C LYS A 78 -15.03 -3.29 -17.00
N TYR A 79 -15.60 -4.34 -16.41
CA TYR A 79 -14.85 -5.46 -15.83
C TYR A 79 -13.81 -6.02 -16.82
N LYS A 80 -14.19 -6.17 -18.10
CA LYS A 80 -13.27 -6.58 -19.19
C LYS A 80 -12.06 -5.68 -19.42
N LYS A 81 -12.15 -4.40 -19.07
CA LYS A 81 -11.11 -3.37 -19.20
C LYS A 81 -10.34 -3.12 -17.89
N CYS A 82 -10.63 -3.89 -16.85
CA CYS A 82 -10.00 -3.72 -15.55
C CYS A 82 -9.61 -5.07 -14.97
N CYS A 83 -10.33 -5.58 -13.98
CA CYS A 83 -9.90 -6.75 -13.25
C CYS A 83 -10.12 -8.07 -14.00
N LEU A 84 -10.90 -8.12 -15.08
CA LEU A 84 -11.10 -9.37 -15.84
C LEU A 84 -9.78 -9.97 -16.29
N ARG A 85 -8.88 -9.18 -16.89
CA ARG A 85 -7.56 -9.67 -17.34
C ARG A 85 -6.69 -10.10 -16.17
N LYS A 86 -6.73 -9.39 -15.04
CA LYS A 86 -6.01 -9.79 -13.81
C LYS A 86 -6.55 -11.11 -13.26
N HIS A 87 -7.87 -11.30 -13.33
CA HIS A 87 -8.54 -12.52 -12.88
C HIS A 87 -8.34 -13.68 -13.86
N GLU A 88 -8.33 -13.44 -15.17
CA GLU A 88 -8.01 -14.41 -16.22
C GLU A 88 -6.54 -14.84 -16.12
N LYS A 89 -5.61 -13.89 -15.98
CA LYS A 89 -4.18 -14.14 -15.74
C LYS A 89 -3.93 -14.92 -14.45
N LEU A 90 -4.67 -14.62 -13.38
CA LEU A 90 -4.61 -15.39 -12.12
C LEU A 90 -5.19 -16.80 -12.30
N LYS A 91 -6.25 -16.96 -13.10
CA LYS A 91 -6.80 -18.29 -13.45
C LYS A 91 -5.83 -19.11 -14.31
N GLU A 92 -5.12 -18.47 -15.22
CA GLU A 92 -4.16 -19.10 -16.12
C GLU A 92 -2.88 -19.49 -15.37
N LEU A 93 -2.32 -18.60 -14.53
CA LEU A 93 -1.20 -18.92 -13.65
C LEU A 93 -1.51 -20.12 -12.75
N MET A 94 -2.76 -20.24 -12.29
CA MET A 94 -3.17 -21.32 -11.40
C MET A 94 -3.62 -22.60 -12.11
N ARG A 95 -3.65 -22.61 -13.45
CA ARG A 95 -3.96 -23.82 -14.26
C ARG A 95 -2.73 -24.45 -14.90
N GLY A 96 -1.54 -23.86 -14.75
CA GLY A 96 -0.29 -24.41 -15.28
C GLY A 96 -0.20 -24.49 -16.81
N GLU A 97 -1.18 -23.96 -17.54
CA GLU A 97 -1.18 -23.90 -19.00
C GLU A 97 -0.57 -22.56 -19.43
N VAL A 98 0.72 -22.54 -19.82
CA VAL A 98 1.31 -21.37 -20.47
C VAL A 98 2.06 -21.79 -21.74
N ASP A 99 1.43 -21.54 -22.89
CA ASP A 99 2.15 -21.18 -24.11
C ASP A 99 2.00 -19.67 -24.30
N PHE A 100 3.13 -18.96 -24.36
CA PHE A 100 3.17 -17.51 -24.46
C PHE A 100 2.92 -17.08 -25.90
N GLN A 101 1.64 -16.91 -26.27
CA GLN A 101 1.30 -16.02 -27.37
C GLN A 101 0.82 -14.68 -26.82
N GLN A 102 1.64 -13.65 -27.02
CA GLN A 102 1.26 -12.26 -26.77
C GLN A 102 0.05 -11.93 -27.67
N PRO A 103 -1.09 -11.50 -27.10
CA PRO A 103 -2.15 -10.90 -27.91
C PRO A 103 -1.69 -9.53 -28.40
N GLU A 104 -1.70 -9.33 -29.72
CA GLU A 104 -1.63 -8.02 -30.36
C GLU A 104 -2.89 -7.19 -30.00
N GLU A 105 -2.82 -6.40 -28.93
CA GLU A 105 -3.68 -5.21 -28.78
C GLU A 105 -2.78 -4.08 -28.25
N ALA A 106 -2.69 -2.98 -29.02
CA ALA A 106 -1.87 -1.82 -28.71
C ALA A 106 -2.23 -1.25 -27.32
N ASP A 107 -1.41 -1.58 -26.33
CA ASP A 107 -1.19 -0.77 -25.13
C ASP A 107 -0.44 0.47 -25.60
N GLU A 108 -1.15 1.42 -26.22
CA GLU A 108 -0.60 2.76 -26.35
C GLU A 108 -0.41 3.25 -24.92
N GLY A 109 0.85 3.33 -24.49
CA GLY A 109 1.22 3.78 -23.16
C GLY A 109 0.66 5.18 -22.84
N PRO A 110 1.05 5.78 -21.71
CA PRO A 110 0.63 7.15 -21.44
C PRO A 110 0.96 8.04 -22.65
N PRO A 111 0.08 9.01 -22.99
CA PRO A 111 0.31 9.89 -24.13
C PRO A 111 1.69 10.55 -24.07
N GLU A 112 2.27 10.87 -25.22
CA GLU A 112 3.62 11.47 -25.32
C GLU A 112 3.77 12.71 -24.42
N TYR A 113 2.71 13.52 -24.26
CA TYR A 113 2.74 14.69 -23.39
C TYR A 113 2.90 14.32 -21.90
N VAL A 114 2.37 13.19 -21.47
CA VAL A 114 2.54 12.69 -20.10
C VAL A 114 3.97 12.16 -19.92
N LEU A 115 4.46 11.38 -20.88
CA LEU A 115 5.83 10.84 -20.86
C LEU A 115 6.85 11.97 -20.74
N LYS A 116 6.70 13.02 -21.55
CA LYS A 116 7.58 14.19 -21.49
C LYS A 116 7.58 14.87 -20.12
N GLY A 117 6.44 14.96 -19.44
CA GLY A 117 6.36 15.50 -18.09
C GLY A 117 7.19 14.68 -17.09
N PHE A 118 7.07 13.35 -17.15
CA PHE A 118 7.85 12.44 -16.31
C PHE A 118 9.35 12.44 -16.66
N ASP A 119 9.71 12.56 -17.94
CA ASP A 119 11.10 12.66 -18.38
C ASP A 119 11.77 13.95 -17.85
N LEU A 120 11.04 15.06 -17.79
CA LEU A 120 11.54 16.32 -17.21
C LEU A 120 11.81 16.16 -15.70
N LEU A 121 10.91 15.50 -14.96
CA LEU A 121 11.13 15.19 -13.54
C LEU A 121 12.33 14.28 -13.33
N ALA A 122 12.42 13.18 -14.10
CA ALA A 122 13.52 12.23 -14.01
C ALA A 122 14.88 12.88 -14.35
N GLY A 123 14.89 13.85 -15.27
CA GLY A 123 16.07 14.64 -15.62
C GLY A 123 16.43 15.75 -14.62
N GLY A 124 15.63 15.98 -13.56
CA GLY A 124 15.84 17.07 -12.60
C GLY A 124 15.49 18.46 -13.15
N ASN A 125 14.82 18.55 -14.31
CA ASN A 125 14.48 19.81 -14.97
C ASN A 125 13.16 20.35 -14.42
N HIS A 126 13.11 20.61 -13.10
CA HIS A 126 11.87 20.93 -12.39
C HIS A 126 11.22 22.23 -12.87
N ASP A 127 12.00 23.29 -13.13
CA ASP A 127 11.45 24.56 -13.64
C ASP A 127 10.80 24.38 -15.02
N GLU A 128 11.41 23.59 -15.90
CA GLU A 128 10.84 23.25 -17.21
C GLU A 128 9.58 22.39 -17.05
N ALA A 129 9.57 21.44 -16.12
CA ALA A 129 8.40 20.63 -15.80
C ALA A 129 7.22 21.48 -15.31
N VAL A 130 7.47 22.50 -14.46
CA VAL A 130 6.45 23.44 -13.99
C VAL A 130 5.87 24.22 -15.16
N VAL A 131 6.70 24.81 -16.01
CA VAL A 131 6.23 25.58 -17.19
C VAL A 131 5.43 24.67 -18.13
N TYR A 132 5.95 23.48 -18.40
CA TYR A 132 5.33 22.50 -19.28
C TYR A 132 3.96 22.04 -18.79
N ALA A 133 3.85 21.68 -17.50
CA ALA A 133 2.59 21.25 -16.91
C ALA A 133 1.54 22.38 -16.91
N ASN A 134 1.93 23.61 -16.58
CA ASN A 134 1.01 24.76 -16.60
C ASN A 134 0.44 25.06 -18.00
N ASP A 135 1.26 24.96 -19.05
CA ASP A 135 0.79 25.10 -20.43
C ASP A 135 -0.25 24.02 -20.77
N LEU A 136 0.05 22.76 -20.43
CA LEU A 136 -0.85 21.64 -20.68
C LEU A 136 -2.16 21.74 -19.89
N LEU A 137 -2.17 22.29 -18.68
CA LEU A 137 -3.39 22.48 -17.88
C LEU A 137 -4.40 23.43 -18.54
N SER A 138 -3.97 24.28 -19.47
CA SER A 138 -4.90 25.09 -20.29
C SER A 138 -5.69 24.22 -21.28
N THR A 139 -5.14 23.07 -21.68
CA THR A 139 -5.75 22.14 -22.65
C THR A 139 -6.42 20.94 -21.97
N TYR A 140 -5.80 20.44 -20.89
CA TYR A 140 -6.22 19.25 -20.14
C TYR A 140 -6.34 19.56 -18.64
N PRO A 141 -7.27 20.45 -18.23
CA PRO A 141 -7.36 20.95 -16.86
C PRO A 141 -7.64 19.87 -15.81
N GLU A 142 -8.18 18.72 -16.23
CA GLU A 142 -8.62 17.65 -15.33
C GLU A 142 -7.72 16.41 -15.32
N ASP A 143 -6.62 16.40 -16.09
CA ASP A 143 -5.73 15.24 -16.11
C ASP A 143 -4.79 15.23 -14.91
N ASP A 144 -5.02 14.29 -13.99
CA ASP A 144 -4.25 14.20 -12.75
C ASP A 144 -2.78 13.90 -12.97
N ARG A 145 -2.38 13.33 -14.10
CA ARG A 145 -0.96 13.05 -14.39
C ARG A 145 -0.18 14.34 -14.64
N ILE A 146 -0.85 15.38 -15.16
CA ILE A 146 -0.26 16.71 -15.37
C ILE A 146 -0.16 17.44 -14.04
N HIS A 147 -1.22 17.40 -13.22
CA HIS A 147 -1.18 17.95 -11.86
C HIS A 147 -0.12 17.27 -11.00
N ASP A 148 0.06 15.95 -11.15
CA ASP A 148 1.10 15.18 -10.46
C ASP A 148 2.50 15.64 -10.87
N THR A 149 2.70 15.85 -12.17
CA THR A 149 3.95 16.42 -12.69
C THR A 149 4.22 17.78 -12.07
N LEU A 150 3.20 18.66 -12.02
CA LEU A 150 3.33 19.99 -11.46
C LEU A 150 3.63 19.96 -9.94
N ALA A 151 2.87 19.17 -9.17
CA ALA A 151 3.06 19.04 -7.72
C ALA A 151 4.44 18.48 -7.38
N SER A 152 4.88 17.44 -8.11
CA SER A 152 6.19 16.82 -7.93
C SER A 152 7.33 17.78 -8.27
N ALA A 153 7.19 18.58 -9.33
CA ALA A 153 8.18 19.58 -9.70
C ALA A 153 8.26 20.71 -8.65
N GLN A 154 7.12 21.23 -8.19
CA GLN A 154 7.08 22.25 -7.14
C GLN A 154 7.72 21.75 -5.83
N LEU A 155 7.38 20.53 -5.41
CA LEU A 155 8.00 19.87 -4.25
C LEU A 155 9.52 19.80 -4.40
N ALA A 156 10.00 19.35 -5.56
CA ALA A 156 11.43 19.19 -5.83
C ALA A 156 12.19 20.53 -5.92
N SER A 157 11.51 21.62 -6.28
CA SER A 157 12.04 22.99 -6.27
C SER A 157 11.94 23.68 -4.90
N GLY A 158 11.45 22.99 -3.85
CA GLY A 158 11.27 23.57 -2.51
C GLY A 158 10.07 24.52 -2.39
N GLN A 159 9.20 24.54 -3.39
CA GLN A 159 7.97 25.34 -3.43
C GLN A 159 6.82 24.57 -2.76
N TYR A 160 6.96 24.39 -1.44
CA TYR A 160 6.10 23.51 -0.66
C TYR A 160 4.65 23.99 -0.60
N ASP A 161 4.41 25.30 -0.47
CA ASP A 161 3.06 25.86 -0.36
C ASP A 161 2.28 25.66 -1.66
N GLU A 162 2.93 25.88 -2.80
CA GLU A 162 2.35 25.61 -4.12
C GLU A 162 2.00 24.12 -4.31
N ALA A 163 2.91 23.23 -3.93
CA ALA A 163 2.67 21.78 -3.99
C ALA A 163 1.54 21.33 -3.05
N ILE A 164 1.45 21.91 -1.85
CA ILE A 164 0.36 21.67 -0.88
C ILE A 164 -0.99 22.05 -1.49
N ASP A 165 -1.09 23.24 -2.07
CA ASP A 165 -2.33 23.74 -2.65
C ASP A 165 -2.81 22.87 -3.80
N ILE A 166 -1.90 22.40 -4.66
CA ILE A 166 -2.23 21.47 -5.76
C ILE A 166 -2.76 20.15 -5.19
N CYS A 167 -2.00 19.48 -4.31
CA CYS A 167 -2.38 18.18 -3.77
C CYS A 167 -3.69 18.24 -3.00
N ARG A 168 -3.91 19.28 -2.19
CA ARG A 168 -5.15 19.48 -1.43
C ARG A 168 -6.34 19.71 -2.36
N SER A 169 -6.18 20.55 -3.37
CA SER A 169 -7.22 20.81 -4.37
C SER A 169 -7.61 19.55 -5.14
N ARG A 170 -6.61 18.80 -5.62
CA ARG A 170 -6.86 17.56 -6.37
C ARG A 170 -7.41 16.43 -5.51
N TRP A 171 -7.05 16.36 -4.23
CA TRP A 171 -7.70 15.46 -3.28
C TRP A 171 -9.20 15.73 -3.15
N GLN A 172 -9.59 17.01 -3.04
CA GLN A 172 -10.99 17.39 -2.97
C GLN A 172 -11.74 17.06 -4.28
N VAL A 173 -11.13 17.35 -5.43
CA VAL A 173 -11.69 16.97 -6.75
C VAL A 173 -11.88 15.46 -6.85
N ALA A 174 -10.89 14.66 -6.44
CA ALA A 174 -10.98 13.21 -6.49
C ALA A 174 -12.10 12.67 -5.59
N LYS A 175 -12.31 13.25 -4.39
CA LYS A 175 -13.43 12.87 -3.49
C LYS A 175 -14.79 13.14 -4.14
N GLU A 176 -14.93 14.30 -4.78
CA GLU A 176 -16.15 14.68 -5.49
C GLU A 176 -16.38 13.78 -6.71
N GLU A 177 -15.36 13.52 -7.52
CA GLU A 177 -15.43 12.60 -8.66
C GLU A 177 -15.80 11.19 -8.22
N LYS A 178 -15.16 10.65 -7.17
CA LYS A 178 -15.48 9.31 -6.63
C LYS A 178 -16.94 9.24 -6.19
N SER A 179 -17.41 10.24 -5.44
CA SER A 179 -18.80 10.29 -4.93
C SER A 179 -19.81 10.37 -6.08
N PHE A 180 -19.58 11.28 -7.02
CA PHE A 180 -20.45 11.47 -8.18
C PHE A 180 -20.47 10.22 -9.08
N TYR A 181 -19.30 9.63 -9.34
CA TYR A 181 -19.17 8.45 -10.17
C TYR A 181 -19.90 7.24 -9.58
N VAL A 182 -19.81 7.03 -8.26
CA VAL A 182 -20.54 5.94 -7.58
C VAL A 182 -22.05 6.07 -7.75
N GLU A 183 -22.57 7.29 -7.73
CA GLU A 183 -24.00 7.57 -7.87
C GLU A 183 -24.48 7.54 -9.34
N HIS A 184 -23.67 8.05 -10.28
CA HIS A 184 -24.10 8.34 -11.66
C HIS A 184 -23.44 7.46 -12.74
N GLY A 185 -22.39 6.72 -12.40
CA GLY A 185 -21.66 5.83 -13.32
C GLY A 185 -20.82 6.53 -14.40
N HIS A 186 -20.60 7.84 -14.29
CA HIS A 186 -19.77 8.64 -15.20
C HIS A 186 -19.05 9.77 -14.43
N HIS A 187 -18.02 10.37 -15.03
CA HIS A 187 -17.26 11.47 -14.43
C HIS A 187 -18.02 12.80 -14.53
N GLN A 188 -18.03 13.58 -13.44
CA GLN A 188 -18.78 14.84 -13.36
C GLN A 188 -18.17 15.90 -14.27
N ARG A 189 -16.83 15.94 -14.32
CA ARG A 189 -16.04 16.96 -15.02
C ARG A 189 -15.74 16.62 -16.47
N LEU A 190 -16.21 15.47 -16.97
CA LEU A 190 -16.06 15.10 -18.39
C LEU A 190 -17.39 15.30 -19.13
N PRO A 191 -17.37 15.84 -20.36
CA PRO A 191 -18.59 15.94 -21.15
C PRO A 191 -19.16 14.55 -21.46
N GLN A 192 -20.49 14.41 -21.44
CA GLN A 192 -21.17 13.12 -21.66
C GLN A 192 -20.95 12.55 -23.07
N ASP A 193 -20.73 13.43 -24.05
CA ASP A 193 -20.59 13.08 -25.47
C ASP A 193 -19.14 13.12 -25.96
N ASP A 194 -18.18 13.47 -25.09
CA ASP A 194 -16.80 13.70 -25.51
C ASP A 194 -15.98 12.41 -25.44
N THR A 195 -15.45 12.03 -26.61
CA THR A 195 -14.38 11.04 -26.78
C THR A 195 -13.00 11.62 -26.51
N GLY A 196 -12.94 12.86 -25.99
CA GLY A 196 -11.75 13.60 -25.59
C GLY A 196 -10.75 12.66 -24.94
N GLY A 197 -9.50 12.73 -25.44
CA GLY A 197 -8.42 11.80 -25.10
C GLY A 197 -8.34 11.51 -23.60
N PRO A 198 -7.76 10.36 -23.20
CA PRO A 198 -8.03 9.73 -21.92
C PRO A 198 -7.58 10.59 -20.73
N VAL A 199 -8.47 11.49 -20.28
CA VAL A 199 -8.31 12.23 -19.02
C VAL A 199 -8.25 11.21 -17.91
N HIS A 200 -7.20 11.30 -17.12
CA HIS A 200 -6.94 10.35 -16.07
C HIS A 200 -7.23 10.96 -14.71
N PHE A 201 -8.17 10.36 -13.96
CA PHE A 201 -8.40 10.68 -12.56
C PHE A 201 -7.72 9.64 -11.67
N TYR A 202 -6.95 10.11 -10.70
CA TYR A 202 -6.44 9.30 -9.61
C TYR A 202 -7.52 9.07 -8.55
N PRO A 203 -7.48 7.94 -7.84
CA PRO A 203 -8.27 7.75 -6.62
C PRO A 203 -7.94 8.82 -5.56
N PRO A 204 -8.89 9.20 -4.68
CA PRO A 204 -8.63 10.15 -3.59
C PRO A 204 -7.44 9.78 -2.74
N GLU A 205 -7.23 8.49 -2.49
CA GLU A 205 -6.16 7.96 -1.65
C GLU A 205 -4.78 8.36 -2.20
N THR A 206 -4.61 8.35 -3.53
CA THR A 206 -3.36 8.75 -4.19
C THR A 206 -3.05 10.23 -4.00
N TRP A 207 -4.05 11.11 -4.05
CA TRP A 207 -3.85 12.53 -3.77
C TRP A 207 -3.68 12.82 -2.29
N LEU A 208 -4.34 12.05 -1.41
CA LEU A 208 -4.17 12.15 0.04
C LEU A 208 -2.74 11.80 0.47
N GLU A 209 -2.17 10.74 -0.11
CA GLU A 209 -0.77 10.33 0.09
C GLU A 209 0.19 11.43 -0.34
N LYS A 210 0.03 11.96 -1.57
CA LYS A 210 0.86 13.07 -2.07
C LYS A 210 0.72 14.31 -1.20
N TYR A 211 -0.48 14.63 -0.74
CA TYR A 211 -0.70 15.76 0.16
C TYR A 211 0.07 15.58 1.49
N TRP A 212 0.01 14.39 2.08
CA TRP A 212 0.77 14.08 3.29
C TRP A 212 2.28 14.20 3.07
N ILE A 213 2.81 13.65 1.98
CA ILE A 213 4.24 13.70 1.65
C ILE A 213 4.72 15.15 1.54
N VAL A 214 3.98 16.03 0.84
CA VAL A 214 4.40 17.43 0.69
C VAL A 214 4.34 18.18 2.03
N LEU A 215 3.31 17.96 2.86
CA LEU A 215 3.25 18.54 4.21
C LEU A 215 4.47 18.13 5.04
N LYS A 216 4.79 16.83 5.04
CA LYS A 216 5.96 16.33 5.77
C LYS A 216 7.26 16.84 5.19
N ALA A 217 7.40 16.95 3.86
CA ALA A 217 8.60 17.53 3.26
C ALA A 217 8.85 18.97 3.70
N LYS A 218 7.79 19.79 3.82
CA LYS A 218 7.87 21.15 4.38
C LYS A 218 8.36 21.15 5.84
N ASP A 219 7.76 20.30 6.68
CA ASP A 219 8.13 20.17 8.09
C ASP A 219 9.58 19.69 8.24
N TYR A 220 9.96 18.67 7.47
CA TYR A 220 11.30 18.11 7.46
C TYR A 220 12.32 19.16 7.05
N HIS A 221 12.04 19.95 6.01
CA HIS A 221 12.91 21.05 5.61
C HIS A 221 13.12 22.06 6.76
N ALA A 222 12.06 22.39 7.50
CA ALA A 222 12.13 23.29 8.63
C ALA A 222 12.93 22.74 9.83
N PHE A 223 13.10 21.41 9.92
CA PHE A 223 13.94 20.79 10.96
C PHE A 223 15.44 20.83 10.65
N LEU A 224 15.84 21.12 9.41
CA LEU A 224 17.23 21.09 9.00
C LEU A 224 18.02 22.22 9.69
N PRO A 225 19.14 21.92 10.40
CA PRO A 225 19.93 22.95 11.06
C PRO A 225 20.54 23.96 10.09
N ASP A 226 20.59 25.24 10.49
CA ASP A 226 21.32 26.30 9.80
C ASP A 226 22.29 27.01 10.78
N PRO A 227 23.62 26.86 10.65
CA PRO A 227 24.32 26.12 9.58
C PRO A 227 24.23 24.59 9.75
N GLN A 228 24.31 23.88 8.62
CA GLN A 228 24.36 22.42 8.60
C GLN A 228 25.71 21.89 9.09
N ASP A 229 25.69 20.72 9.75
CA ASP A 229 26.88 19.96 10.11
C ASP A 229 27.48 19.35 8.82
N PRO A 230 28.74 19.69 8.48
CA PRO A 230 29.34 19.27 7.23
C PRO A 230 29.59 17.76 7.16
N GLU A 231 29.80 17.09 8.29
CA GLU A 231 30.07 15.65 8.32
C GLU A 231 28.78 14.84 8.18
N ILE A 232 27.72 15.22 8.90
CA ILE A 232 26.41 14.57 8.74
C ILE A 232 25.90 14.76 7.30
N LYS A 233 26.03 15.99 6.77
CA LYS A 233 25.69 16.26 5.37
C LYS A 233 26.48 15.36 4.41
N ARG A 234 27.80 15.23 4.59
CA ARG A 234 28.64 14.37 3.74
C ARG A 234 28.18 12.90 3.77
N LEU A 235 27.79 12.39 4.94
CA LEU A 235 27.29 11.01 5.08
C LEU A 235 25.95 10.81 4.37
N VAL A 236 25.05 11.79 4.46
CA VAL A 236 23.74 11.74 3.79
C VAL A 236 23.92 11.87 2.27
N ASP A 237 24.82 12.73 1.80
CA ASP A 237 25.18 12.84 0.39
C ASP A 237 25.76 11.51 -0.13
N GLU A 238 26.62 10.82 0.65
CA GLU A 238 27.12 9.48 0.29
C GLU A 238 26.00 8.44 0.28
N LEU A 239 25.05 8.48 1.23
CA LEU A 239 23.88 7.60 1.23
C LEU A 239 23.04 7.80 -0.05
N GLN A 240 22.87 9.05 -0.49
CA GLN A 240 22.11 9.40 -1.70
C GLN A 240 22.76 8.87 -2.99
N THR A 241 24.05 8.51 -2.97
CA THR A 241 24.69 7.82 -4.11
C THR A 241 24.07 6.45 -4.41
N ALA A 242 23.26 5.89 -3.49
CA ALA A 242 22.41 4.73 -3.79
C ALA A 242 21.52 4.95 -5.02
N ASN A 243 21.17 6.21 -5.33
CA ASN A 243 20.31 6.56 -6.45
C ASN A 243 21.05 6.58 -7.80
N ASP A 244 22.39 6.52 -7.79
CA ASP A 244 23.20 6.49 -9.00
C ASP A 244 23.07 5.12 -9.70
N LEU A 245 22.34 5.12 -10.82
CA LEU A 245 22.08 3.93 -11.62
C LEU A 245 23.31 3.49 -12.46
N GLU A 246 24.27 4.38 -12.71
CA GLU A 246 25.53 4.02 -13.37
C GLU A 246 26.45 3.30 -12.38
N ARG A 247 26.52 3.79 -11.14
CA ARG A 247 27.25 3.11 -10.04
C ARG A 247 26.58 1.80 -9.64
N PHE A 248 25.25 1.75 -9.61
CA PHE A 248 24.47 0.60 -9.18
C PHE A 248 23.42 0.18 -10.23
N PRO A 249 23.84 -0.53 -11.31
CA PRO A 249 22.95 -0.89 -12.41
C PRO A 249 21.99 -2.03 -12.08
N ALA A 250 22.27 -2.82 -11.04
CA ALA A 250 21.39 -3.90 -10.61
C ALA A 250 20.07 -3.33 -10.06
N GLN A 251 18.97 -3.99 -10.41
CA GLN A 251 17.61 -3.65 -10.00
C GLN A 251 17.06 -4.67 -9.00
N GLN A 252 15.87 -4.39 -8.46
CA GLN A 252 15.15 -5.29 -7.55
C GLN A 252 16.01 -5.67 -6.33
N GLU A 253 15.80 -6.87 -5.80
CA GLU A 253 16.49 -7.39 -4.61
C GLU A 253 18.02 -7.42 -4.77
N GLN A 254 18.53 -7.80 -5.94
CA GLN A 254 19.97 -7.78 -6.21
C GLN A 254 20.54 -6.34 -6.14
N GLY A 255 19.78 -5.37 -6.67
CA GLY A 255 20.13 -3.96 -6.59
C GLY A 255 20.14 -3.42 -5.17
N LEU A 256 19.22 -3.88 -4.32
CA LEU A 256 19.16 -3.50 -2.91
C LEU A 256 20.36 -4.05 -2.14
N GLU A 257 20.66 -5.34 -2.27
CA GLU A 257 21.77 -5.97 -1.55
C GLU A 257 23.13 -5.39 -1.98
N GLN A 258 23.32 -5.13 -3.28
CA GLN A 258 24.55 -4.47 -3.76
C GLN A 258 24.77 -3.10 -3.10
N ARG A 259 23.72 -2.28 -3.00
CA ARG A 259 23.77 -0.96 -2.37
C ARG A 259 24.00 -1.07 -0.87
N LYS A 260 23.34 -2.03 -0.21
CA LYS A 260 23.48 -2.30 1.22
C LYS A 260 24.90 -2.69 1.59
N GLU A 261 25.54 -3.57 0.82
CA GLU A 261 26.95 -3.95 1.04
C GLU A 261 27.89 -2.76 0.82
N ALA A 262 27.70 -2.02 -0.27
CA ALA A 262 28.57 -0.89 -0.62
C ALA A 262 28.46 0.28 0.36
N LEU A 263 27.26 0.53 0.91
CA LEU A 263 26.97 1.66 1.79
C LEU A 263 26.96 1.28 3.28
N ALA A 264 27.25 0.02 3.64
CA ALA A 264 27.30 -0.43 5.02
C ALA A 264 28.15 0.48 5.94
N PRO A 265 29.37 0.92 5.55
CA PRO A 265 30.16 1.83 6.38
C PRO A 265 29.47 3.17 6.62
N THR A 266 28.80 3.73 5.59
CA THR A 266 28.07 4.99 5.69
C THR A 266 26.84 4.85 6.58
N ILE A 267 26.09 3.76 6.44
CA ILE A 267 24.92 3.45 7.27
C ILE A 267 25.34 3.29 8.74
N ASP A 268 26.44 2.59 9.01
CA ASP A 268 26.96 2.40 10.36
C ASP A 268 27.45 3.71 10.97
N GLN A 269 28.10 4.57 10.18
CA GLN A 269 28.50 5.91 10.63
C GLN A 269 27.30 6.79 10.94
N LEU A 270 26.26 6.79 10.10
CA LEU A 270 25.01 7.50 10.36
C LEU A 270 24.37 7.02 11.67
N LYS A 271 24.29 5.70 11.89
CA LYS A 271 23.80 5.15 13.17
C LYS A 271 24.61 5.62 14.38
N GLN A 272 25.93 5.79 14.23
CA GLN A 272 26.81 6.28 15.30
C GLN A 272 26.70 7.79 15.55
N VAL A 273 26.35 8.59 14.55
CA VAL A 273 26.06 10.04 14.74
C VAL A 273 24.92 10.22 15.74
N GLY A 274 23.93 9.34 15.70
CA GLY A 274 22.79 9.38 16.62
C GLY A 274 21.69 10.34 16.15
N PRO A 275 20.80 10.78 17.08
CA PRO A 275 19.58 11.53 16.75
C PRO A 275 19.80 12.82 15.95
N ASP A 276 20.99 13.42 16.02
CA ASP A 276 21.33 14.63 15.27
C ASP A 276 21.31 14.41 13.74
N ALA A 277 21.40 13.15 13.27
CA ALA A 277 21.26 12.81 11.86
C ALA A 277 19.81 12.84 11.35
N ILE A 278 18.81 12.78 12.25
CA ILE A 278 17.39 12.64 11.86
C ILE A 278 16.94 13.75 10.91
N PRO A 279 17.15 15.06 11.17
CA PRO A 279 16.70 16.12 10.25
C PRO A 279 17.25 16.00 8.84
N TYR A 280 18.46 15.45 8.69
CA TYR A 280 19.10 15.24 7.38
C TYR A 280 18.54 14.01 6.68
N LEU A 281 18.35 12.91 7.40
CA LEU A 281 17.76 11.67 6.88
C LEU A 281 16.32 11.89 6.38
N LEU A 282 15.55 12.74 7.07
CA LEU A 282 14.19 13.07 6.67
C LEU A 282 14.11 13.78 5.31
N GLN A 283 15.15 14.54 4.91
CA GLN A 283 15.18 15.17 3.57
C GLN A 283 15.14 14.11 2.45
N VAL A 284 15.77 12.95 2.68
CA VAL A 284 15.83 11.83 1.73
C VAL A 284 14.44 11.23 1.47
N MET A 285 13.51 11.37 2.42
CA MET A 285 12.19 10.73 2.36
C MET A 285 11.18 11.49 1.51
N SER A 286 11.45 12.76 1.16
CA SER A 286 10.56 13.60 0.34
C SER A 286 10.28 13.04 -1.06
N GLN A 287 11.14 12.12 -1.54
CA GLN A 287 10.98 11.42 -2.81
C GLN A 287 11.34 9.94 -2.62
N PHE A 288 10.54 9.04 -3.22
CA PHE A 288 10.88 7.63 -3.22
C PHE A 288 12.16 7.40 -4.04
N SER A 289 13.16 6.78 -3.40
CA SER A 289 14.47 6.57 -3.99
C SER A 289 15.15 5.35 -3.36
N TRP A 290 16.23 4.87 -3.97
CA TRP A 290 17.03 3.78 -3.39
C TRP A 290 17.61 4.16 -2.03
N ALA A 291 18.02 5.42 -1.86
CA ALA A 291 18.51 5.93 -0.58
C ALA A 291 17.44 5.89 0.52
N ALA A 292 16.18 6.20 0.17
CA ALA A 292 15.05 6.20 1.11
C ALA A 292 14.78 4.81 1.72
N LEU A 293 15.17 3.72 1.05
CA LEU A 293 15.01 2.36 1.58
C LEU A 293 15.86 2.08 2.83
N PHE A 294 16.94 2.82 3.06
CA PHE A 294 17.84 2.62 4.19
C PHE A 294 17.49 3.47 5.42
N VAL A 295 16.67 4.51 5.24
CA VAL A 295 16.35 5.47 6.31
C VAL A 295 15.60 4.82 7.48
N PRO A 296 14.58 3.95 7.28
CA PRO A 296 13.86 3.33 8.40
C PRO A 296 14.78 2.58 9.38
N ASP A 297 15.72 1.78 8.86
CA ASP A 297 16.67 1.02 9.67
C ASP A 297 17.63 1.91 10.47
N ILE A 298 17.97 3.09 9.94
CA ILE A 298 18.80 4.07 10.62
C ILE A 298 18.00 4.76 11.72
N LEU A 299 16.79 5.23 11.42
CA LEU A 299 15.91 5.89 12.39
C LEU A 299 15.58 4.96 13.57
N ALA A 300 15.27 3.69 13.29
CA ALA A 300 14.96 2.70 14.31
C ALA A 300 16.11 2.48 15.33
N HIS A 301 17.35 2.78 14.94
CA HIS A 301 18.52 2.67 15.83
C HIS A 301 18.53 3.73 16.95
N TYR A 302 17.89 4.88 16.77
CA TYR A 302 18.03 6.02 17.69
C TYR A 302 17.15 5.95 18.94
N SER A 303 16.07 5.15 18.92
CA SER A 303 15.14 4.97 20.04
C SER A 303 14.63 6.28 20.69
N THR A 304 14.61 7.40 19.96
CA THR A 304 14.08 8.69 20.44
C THR A 304 12.64 8.90 20.02
N GLU A 305 11.91 9.75 20.74
CA GLU A 305 10.54 10.14 20.36
C GLU A 305 10.49 10.69 18.92
N MET A 306 11.46 11.51 18.53
CA MET A 306 11.52 12.06 17.17
C MET A 306 11.68 10.96 16.13
N ALA A 307 12.56 9.97 16.36
CA ALA A 307 12.72 8.84 15.45
C ALA A 307 11.46 7.98 15.34
N ILE A 308 10.78 7.70 16.46
CA ILE A 308 9.52 6.95 16.48
C ILE A 308 8.45 7.69 15.68
N ARG A 309 8.26 8.98 15.95
CA ARG A 309 7.30 9.83 15.21
C ARG A 309 7.63 9.88 13.72
N SER A 310 8.90 10.01 13.36
CA SER A 310 9.34 9.98 11.96
C SER A 310 9.02 8.66 11.27
N LEU A 311 9.27 7.51 11.91
CA LEU A 311 8.90 6.21 11.36
C LEU A 311 7.39 6.11 11.12
N MET A 312 6.57 6.62 12.04
CA MET A 312 5.12 6.68 11.86
C MET A 312 4.72 7.58 10.69
N GLU A 313 5.27 8.78 10.60
CA GLU A 313 4.96 9.70 9.50
C GLU A 313 5.33 9.11 8.14
N ILE A 314 6.47 8.41 8.06
CA ILE A 314 6.95 7.71 6.86
C ILE A 314 6.06 6.50 6.53
N THR A 315 5.52 5.77 7.51
CA THR A 315 4.57 4.66 7.24
C THR A 315 3.40 5.12 6.36
N MET A 316 2.94 6.36 6.56
CA MET A 316 1.84 6.97 5.82
C MET A 316 2.20 7.43 4.40
N PHE A 317 3.45 7.25 3.94
CA PHE A 317 3.85 7.59 2.55
C PHE A 317 3.39 6.53 1.53
N SER A 318 2.84 5.40 2.00
CA SER A 318 2.36 4.27 1.19
C SER A 318 3.40 3.65 0.24
N TYR A 319 4.70 3.90 0.48
CA TYR A 319 5.77 3.21 -0.20
C TYR A 319 5.90 1.80 0.37
N HIS A 320 5.26 0.81 -0.24
CA HIS A 320 5.08 -0.54 0.30
C HIS A 320 6.28 -1.08 1.11
N PHE A 321 7.49 -1.11 0.52
CA PHE A 321 8.69 -1.61 1.20
C PHE A 321 9.12 -0.76 2.40
N VAL A 322 9.07 0.57 2.28
CA VAL A 322 9.46 1.50 3.34
C VAL A 322 8.43 1.48 4.47
N SER A 323 7.14 1.54 4.14
CA SER A 323 6.05 1.49 5.11
C SER A 323 6.07 0.19 5.90
N GLU A 324 6.29 -0.94 5.24
CA GLU A 324 6.43 -2.25 5.91
C GLU A 324 7.66 -2.30 6.82
N ALA A 325 8.81 -1.77 6.38
CA ALA A 325 10.00 -1.68 7.23
C ALA A 325 9.76 -0.82 8.48
N CYS A 326 9.12 0.34 8.32
CA CYS A 326 8.76 1.21 9.45
C CYS A 326 7.82 0.51 10.42
N LEU A 327 6.78 -0.17 9.93
CA LEU A 327 5.85 -0.93 10.77
C LEU A 327 6.56 -2.05 11.55
N LYS A 328 7.48 -2.79 10.91
CA LYS A 328 8.27 -3.82 11.62
C LYS A 328 9.10 -3.24 12.76
N HIS A 329 9.74 -2.10 12.54
CA HIS A 329 10.51 -1.42 13.60
C HIS A 329 9.62 -0.88 14.72
N LEU A 330 8.45 -0.33 14.37
CA LEU A 330 7.46 0.13 15.35
C LEU A 330 6.89 -1.04 16.17
N GLU A 331 6.67 -2.20 15.57
CA GLU A 331 6.19 -3.42 16.24
C GLU A 331 7.19 -3.91 17.31
N VAL A 332 8.49 -3.79 17.05
CA VAL A 332 9.57 -4.18 18.00
C VAL A 332 9.53 -3.40 19.31
N LEU A 333 8.98 -2.18 19.31
CA LEU A 333 8.81 -1.36 20.52
C LEU A 333 7.78 -1.97 21.50
N GLY A 334 6.97 -2.94 21.07
CA GLY A 334 6.02 -3.62 21.93
C GLY A 334 4.97 -2.66 22.50
N THR A 335 4.74 -2.73 23.81
CA THR A 335 3.76 -1.89 24.52
C THR A 335 4.02 -0.39 24.37
N ASP A 336 5.27 0.00 24.17
CA ASP A 336 5.70 1.41 24.21
C ASP A 336 5.25 2.18 22.96
N VAL A 337 4.85 1.50 21.88
CA VAL A 337 4.34 2.13 20.67
C VAL A 337 2.89 2.62 20.80
N LEU A 338 2.10 2.02 21.69
CA LEU A 338 0.66 2.26 21.76
C LEU A 338 0.27 3.72 22.05
N PRO A 339 0.94 4.45 22.96
CA PRO A 339 0.67 5.88 23.16
C PRO A 339 0.90 6.72 21.91
N TYR A 340 1.91 6.39 21.09
CA TYR A 340 2.19 7.10 19.85
C TYR A 340 1.12 6.84 18.78
N ILE A 341 0.63 5.59 18.68
CA ILE A 341 -0.48 5.26 17.79
C ILE A 341 -1.75 6.01 18.21
N ARG A 342 -2.07 6.02 19.52
CA ARG A 342 -3.20 6.77 20.06
C ARG A 342 -3.07 8.27 19.76
N ASP A 343 -1.89 8.86 19.96
CA ASP A 343 -1.60 10.26 19.61
C ASP A 343 -1.79 10.53 18.11
N ALA A 344 -1.33 9.63 17.23
CA ALA A 344 -1.47 9.78 15.79
C ALA A 344 -2.94 9.82 15.33
N PHE A 345 -3.84 9.04 15.95
CA PHE A 345 -5.29 9.12 15.70
C PHE A 345 -5.98 10.29 16.40
N GLY A 346 -5.29 11.00 17.31
CA GLY A 346 -5.79 12.20 17.98
C GLY A 346 -5.52 13.52 17.26
N ARG A 347 -4.84 13.48 16.10
CA ARG A 347 -4.46 14.65 15.30
C ARG A 347 -4.55 14.34 13.80
N ASP A 348 -4.49 15.35 12.94
CA ASP A 348 -4.38 15.17 11.48
C ASP A 348 -5.47 14.23 10.92
N HIS A 349 -6.73 14.45 11.31
CA HIS A 349 -7.87 13.54 11.04
C HIS A 349 -8.18 13.35 9.55
N ASP A 350 -7.89 14.37 8.73
CA ASP A 350 -8.02 14.28 7.27
C ASP A 350 -7.20 13.11 6.67
N PHE A 351 -6.18 12.63 7.40
CA PHE A 351 -5.26 11.56 6.98
C PHE A 351 -5.50 10.23 7.70
N ASP A 352 -6.59 10.05 8.45
CA ASP A 352 -6.86 8.82 9.21
C ASP A 352 -6.96 7.58 8.30
N GLU A 353 -7.39 7.74 7.04
CA GLU A 353 -7.35 6.68 6.02
C GLU A 353 -5.94 6.11 5.79
N LEU A 354 -4.88 6.92 5.92
CA LEU A 354 -3.49 6.50 5.74
C LEU A 354 -2.91 5.80 6.98
N LYS A 355 -3.55 5.95 8.16
CA LYS A 355 -3.06 5.44 9.45
C LYS A 355 -3.45 3.98 9.70
N VAL A 356 -4.23 3.37 8.81
CA VAL A 356 -4.77 2.01 8.97
C VAL A 356 -3.70 0.93 9.08
N GLY A 357 -2.49 1.18 8.57
CA GLY A 357 -1.33 0.31 8.76
C GLY A 357 -0.99 0.09 10.24
N PHE A 358 -1.11 1.13 11.08
CA PHE A 358 -0.89 1.01 12.52
C PHE A 358 -1.93 0.11 13.17
N ILE A 359 -3.19 0.19 12.74
CA ILE A 359 -4.27 -0.66 13.25
C ILE A 359 -3.94 -2.12 12.95
N ASN A 360 -3.56 -2.44 11.71
CA ASN A 360 -3.20 -3.82 11.35
C ASN A 360 -2.00 -4.35 12.16
N MET A 361 -1.00 -3.51 12.44
CA MET A 361 0.15 -3.88 13.27
C MET A 361 -0.26 -4.31 14.68
N LEU A 362 -1.33 -3.74 15.25
CA LEU A 362 -1.87 -4.14 16.55
C LEU A 362 -2.37 -5.59 16.59
N SER A 363 -2.56 -6.26 15.44
CA SER A 363 -2.88 -7.69 15.42
C SER A 363 -1.76 -8.58 15.96
N ASN A 364 -0.51 -8.12 15.88
CA ASN A 364 0.66 -8.84 16.39
C ASN A 364 1.09 -8.36 17.79
N LEU A 365 0.47 -7.28 18.29
CA LEU A 365 0.88 -6.64 19.53
C LEU A 365 0.09 -7.21 20.73
N ASP A 366 0.78 -7.91 21.62
CA ASP A 366 0.24 -8.36 22.90
C ASP A 366 0.54 -7.33 23.99
N ALA A 367 -0.26 -6.27 24.04
CA ALA A 367 -0.10 -5.15 24.96
C ALA A 367 -1.44 -4.81 25.67
N PRO A 368 -1.41 -4.50 26.99
CA PRO A 368 -2.59 -3.98 27.68
C PRO A 368 -3.12 -2.71 27.00
N GLY A 369 -4.44 -2.59 26.87
CA GLY A 369 -5.09 -1.42 26.27
C GLY A 369 -5.18 -1.41 24.75
N VAL A 370 -4.65 -2.42 24.04
CA VAL A 370 -4.85 -2.60 22.59
C VAL A 370 -6.33 -2.81 22.28
N ASP A 371 -6.98 -3.73 22.99
CA ASP A 371 -8.40 -4.03 22.77
C ASP A 371 -9.28 -2.82 23.07
N ASP A 372 -8.98 -2.09 24.16
CA ASP A 372 -9.68 -0.85 24.52
C ASP A 372 -9.53 0.20 23.41
N PHE A 373 -8.32 0.34 22.86
CA PHE A 373 -8.09 1.26 21.75
C PHE A 373 -8.84 0.85 20.47
N LEU A 374 -8.83 -0.45 20.14
CA LEU A 374 -9.57 -0.96 18.99
C LEU A 374 -11.07 -0.75 19.13
N LEU A 375 -11.62 -0.86 20.35
CA LEU A 375 -13.00 -0.54 20.66
C LEU A 375 -13.29 0.95 20.46
N GLU A 376 -12.41 1.85 20.93
CA GLU A 376 -12.54 3.30 20.67
C GLU A 376 -12.58 3.59 19.15
N LEU A 377 -11.75 2.89 18.36
CA LEU A 377 -11.73 3.05 16.90
C LEU A 377 -12.99 2.52 16.20
N LEU A 378 -13.81 1.69 16.84
CA LEU A 378 -15.08 1.24 16.24
C LEU A 378 -16.10 2.37 16.11
N ASP A 379 -15.96 3.46 16.87
CA ASP A 379 -16.83 4.64 16.81
C ASP A 379 -16.35 5.69 15.81
N HIS A 380 -15.17 5.51 15.22
CA HIS A 380 -14.54 6.45 14.29
C HIS A 380 -15.44 6.81 13.09
N GLU A 381 -15.30 8.05 12.59
CA GLU A 381 -16.09 8.55 11.45
C GLU A 381 -15.67 7.90 10.12
N GLU A 382 -14.37 7.72 9.93
CA GLU A 382 -13.79 7.12 8.72
C GLU A 382 -14.07 5.60 8.62
N PRO A 383 -14.86 5.12 7.63
CA PRO A 383 -15.18 3.71 7.46
C PRO A 383 -13.97 2.78 7.34
N ALA A 384 -12.86 3.24 6.74
CA ALA A 384 -11.66 2.44 6.62
C ALA A 384 -11.05 2.09 7.99
N VAL A 385 -10.99 3.06 8.90
CA VAL A 385 -10.48 2.87 10.28
C VAL A 385 -11.30 1.82 11.02
N VAL A 386 -12.63 1.94 10.94
CA VAL A 386 -13.57 1.02 11.58
C VAL A 386 -13.46 -0.41 10.99
N ASP A 387 -13.37 -0.55 9.66
CA ASP A 387 -13.20 -1.84 8.98
C ASP A 387 -11.91 -2.56 9.42
N TRP A 388 -10.80 -1.82 9.55
CA TRP A 388 -9.53 -2.35 10.03
C TRP A 388 -9.55 -2.69 11.54
N ALA A 389 -10.16 -1.85 12.38
CA ALA A 389 -10.29 -2.15 13.82
C ALA A 389 -11.11 -3.43 14.05
N GLY A 390 -12.23 -3.57 13.33
CA GLY A 390 -13.05 -4.78 13.37
C GLY A 390 -12.31 -6.03 12.90
N LEU A 391 -11.47 -5.92 11.85
CA LEU A 391 -10.61 -7.02 11.41
C LEU A 391 -9.69 -7.50 12.54
N VAL A 392 -9.03 -6.57 13.22
CA VAL A 392 -8.04 -6.89 14.24
C VAL A 392 -8.72 -7.52 15.47
N LEU A 393 -9.86 -7.00 15.91
CA LEU A 393 -10.68 -7.63 16.96
C LEU A 393 -11.10 -9.06 16.57
N GLY A 394 -11.42 -9.28 15.30
CA GLY A 394 -11.69 -10.60 14.74
C GLY A 394 -10.48 -11.55 14.81
N LYS A 395 -9.29 -11.10 14.40
CA LYS A 395 -8.04 -11.87 14.48
C LYS A 395 -7.64 -12.19 15.93
N ARG A 396 -8.09 -11.38 16.88
CA ARG A 396 -7.87 -11.54 18.33
C ARG A 396 -8.97 -12.37 19.00
N ASP A 397 -9.81 -13.04 18.21
CA ASP A 397 -10.86 -13.96 18.64
C ASP A 397 -11.81 -13.37 19.71
N ARG A 398 -12.10 -12.06 19.63
CA ARG A 398 -13.03 -11.35 20.54
C ARG A 398 -14.50 -11.68 20.25
N VAL A 399 -14.88 -12.93 20.50
CA VAL A 399 -16.24 -13.46 20.28
C VAL A 399 -17.30 -12.70 21.09
N ASP A 400 -16.91 -12.15 22.24
CA ASP A 400 -17.76 -11.33 23.11
C ASP A 400 -18.23 -10.03 22.44
N LEU A 401 -17.48 -9.53 21.45
CA LEU A 401 -17.79 -8.29 20.72
C LEU A 401 -18.61 -8.52 19.44
N LEU A 402 -19.02 -9.75 19.15
CA LEU A 402 -19.74 -10.09 17.92
C LEU A 402 -20.97 -9.19 17.65
N PRO A 403 -21.87 -8.91 18.62
CA PRO A 403 -23.02 -8.03 18.37
C PRO A 403 -22.60 -6.61 18.00
N THR A 404 -21.57 -6.07 18.67
CA THR A 404 -21.03 -4.74 18.39
C THR A 404 -20.45 -4.68 16.98
N LEU A 405 -19.67 -5.69 16.56
CA LEU A 405 -19.10 -5.73 15.22
C LEU A 405 -20.18 -5.83 14.13
N GLU A 406 -21.27 -6.57 14.37
CA GLU A 406 -22.41 -6.63 13.44
C GLU A 406 -23.08 -5.27 13.26
N GLU A 407 -23.39 -4.58 14.37
CA GLU A 407 -24.00 -3.24 14.35
C GLU A 407 -23.11 -2.23 13.62
N VAL A 408 -21.83 -2.19 13.98
CA VAL A 408 -20.86 -1.25 13.42
C VAL A 408 -20.61 -1.54 11.93
N ASN A 409 -20.55 -2.80 11.51
CA ASN A 409 -20.40 -3.15 10.10
C ASN A 409 -21.59 -2.68 9.26
N THR A 410 -22.82 -2.81 9.77
CA THR A 410 -24.00 -2.24 9.11
C THR A 410 -23.90 -0.72 9.01
N ARG A 411 -23.46 -0.03 10.06
CA ARG A 411 -23.27 1.44 10.08
C ARG A 411 -22.35 1.93 8.96
N ILE A 412 -21.26 1.21 8.68
CA ILE A 412 -20.25 1.61 7.69
C ILE A 412 -20.48 1.03 6.28
N GLY A 413 -21.63 0.39 6.04
CA GLY A 413 -22.00 -0.13 4.72
C GLY A 413 -21.36 -1.47 4.37
N GLU A 414 -21.29 -2.41 5.32
CA GLU A 414 -20.91 -3.81 5.12
C GLU A 414 -19.51 -4.00 4.52
N LYS A 415 -18.51 -3.38 5.14
CA LYS A 415 -17.13 -3.44 4.66
C LYS A 415 -16.54 -4.86 4.77
N PRO A 416 -15.64 -5.26 3.86
CA PRO A 416 -15.25 -6.65 3.69
C PRO A 416 -14.42 -7.23 4.85
N ARG A 417 -13.58 -6.44 5.54
CA ARG A 417 -12.68 -6.98 6.56
C ARG A 417 -13.41 -7.28 7.87
N ILE A 418 -14.23 -6.34 8.34
CA ILE A 418 -15.09 -6.58 9.51
C ILE A 418 -16.15 -7.65 9.19
N SER A 419 -16.64 -7.73 7.95
CA SER A 419 -17.52 -8.82 7.50
C SER A 419 -16.85 -10.20 7.58
N TRP A 420 -15.55 -10.28 7.26
CA TRP A 420 -14.76 -11.50 7.49
C TRP A 420 -14.64 -11.81 8.98
N ALA A 421 -14.32 -10.81 9.81
CA ALA A 421 -14.19 -10.97 11.26
C ALA A 421 -15.48 -11.52 11.90
N ILE A 422 -16.64 -10.97 11.55
CA ILE A 422 -17.96 -11.44 12.03
C ILE A 422 -18.17 -12.92 11.67
N LYS A 423 -17.88 -13.32 10.43
CA LYS A 423 -18.02 -14.72 9.98
C LYS A 423 -17.09 -15.65 10.75
N HIS A 424 -15.84 -15.24 10.96
CA HIS A 424 -14.85 -15.99 11.74
C HIS A 424 -15.30 -16.18 13.20
N LEU A 425 -15.72 -15.11 13.86
CA LEU A 425 -16.17 -15.13 15.25
C LEU A 425 -17.46 -15.94 15.46
N LYS A 426 -18.40 -15.93 14.49
CA LYS A 426 -19.58 -16.82 14.51
C LYS A 426 -19.19 -18.28 14.55
N LYS A 427 -18.27 -18.68 13.67
CA LYS A 427 -17.76 -20.05 13.63
C LYS A 427 -17.12 -20.45 14.95
N LEU A 428 -16.27 -19.59 15.52
CA LEU A 428 -15.64 -19.85 16.82
C LEU A 428 -16.64 -19.97 17.97
N LYS A 429 -17.75 -19.24 17.91
CA LYS A 429 -18.83 -19.33 18.91
C LYS A 429 -19.58 -20.66 18.81
N GLU A 430 -19.81 -21.13 17.58
CA GLU A 430 -20.44 -22.43 17.30
C GLU A 430 -19.54 -23.60 17.72
N ASP A 431 -18.23 -23.51 17.50
CA ASP A 431 -17.27 -24.57 17.87
C ASP A 431 -17.05 -24.70 19.40
N LYS A 432 -17.42 -23.67 20.18
CA LYS A 432 -17.27 -23.63 21.66
C LYS A 432 -18.57 -23.93 22.42
N GLY A 433 -19.71 -24.02 21.74
CA GLY A 433 -21.04 -24.32 22.32
C GLY A 433 -21.48 -25.73 22.00
#